data_AF-A0A2E8EYN7-F1
#
_entry.id   AF-A0A2E8EYN7-F1
#
_cell.length_a   1.000
_cell.length_b   1.000
_cell.length_c   1.000
_cell.angle_alpha   90.00
_cell.angle_beta   90.00
_cell.angle_gamma   90.00
#
_symmetry.space_group_name_H-M   'P 1'
#
loop_
_entity.id
_entity.type
_entity.pdbx_description
1 polymer ?
#
loop_
_entity_poly.entity_id
_entity_poly.type
_entity_poly.pdbx_seq_one_letter_code
_entity_poly.pdbx_strand_id
1 'polypeptide(L)'
;MNPIMQHQALFNQFVDFILQKNVLSVGEIQKSEPMINVDQEVRSLEISYENDSSVSVKLPGKQSVPYDCRHLGFRDSRAKAWRYFIDILSNDGGSFNFGPAYEYPEGDRLKRIKVKHYDAQWKLCDEASKRLLSFFEKEFGWVFPKGYKLYEKVTTGSEGDRKFKFKVVTPYFSNINKEAEADFSELDEIALISEINGLNNEFSINPECGGEASSRLVLAIKTGQKKYGWSDNHMRAMVTG
;
A
#
# COMPACT_ATOMS: atom_id res chain seq x y z
N MET A 1 -0.70 26.45 -31.64
CA MET A 1 -1.22 26.82 -30.30
C MET A 1 -0.02 27.08 -29.40
N ASN A 2 0.00 28.23 -28.72
CA ASN A 2 1.21 28.75 -28.08
C ASN A 2 1.38 28.14 -26.67
N PRO A 3 2.46 27.40 -26.36
CA PRO A 3 2.62 26.65 -25.10
C PRO A 3 2.55 27.52 -23.84
N ILE A 4 2.85 28.81 -23.97
CA ILE A 4 2.78 29.80 -22.88
C ILE A 4 1.34 29.96 -22.36
N MET A 5 0.32 29.86 -23.21
CA MET A 5 -1.09 29.98 -22.79
C MET A 5 -1.57 28.75 -22.01
N GLN A 6 -1.03 27.56 -22.26
CA GLN A 6 -1.41 26.33 -21.55
C GLN A 6 -0.84 26.29 -20.13
N HIS A 7 0.40 26.77 -19.94
CA HIS A 7 1.00 26.89 -18.62
C HIS A 7 0.30 27.92 -17.74
N GLN A 8 -0.20 29.01 -18.34
CA GLN A 8 -0.95 30.03 -17.62
C GLN A 8 -2.35 29.55 -17.21
N ALA A 9 -2.99 28.72 -18.05
CA ALA A 9 -4.25 28.06 -17.70
C ALA A 9 -4.08 27.05 -16.55
N LEU A 10 -3.03 26.22 -16.58
CA LEU A 10 -2.71 25.27 -15.51
C LEU A 10 -2.37 25.97 -14.19
N PHE A 11 -1.63 27.09 -14.25
CA PHE A 11 -1.30 27.89 -13.08
C PHE A 11 -2.55 28.53 -12.46
N ASN A 12 -3.45 29.08 -13.27
CA ASN A 12 -4.71 29.65 -12.78
C ASN A 12 -5.61 28.56 -12.16
N GLN A 13 -5.67 27.37 -12.76
CA GLN A 13 -6.43 26.23 -12.23
C GLN A 13 -5.86 25.74 -10.88
N PHE A 14 -4.54 25.80 -10.72
CA PHE A 14 -3.86 25.52 -9.45
C PHE A 14 -4.13 26.59 -8.38
N VAL A 15 -4.13 27.88 -8.76
CA VAL A 15 -4.46 28.98 -7.85
C VAL A 15 -5.92 28.91 -7.38
N ASP A 16 -6.85 28.60 -8.29
CA ASP A 16 -8.26 28.40 -7.95
C ASP A 16 -8.47 27.22 -6.99
N PHE A 17 -7.73 26.11 -7.18
CA PHE A 17 -7.74 24.97 -6.28
C PHE A 17 -7.26 25.32 -4.86
N ILE A 18 -6.19 26.12 -4.75
CA ILE A 18 -5.67 26.58 -3.45
C ILE A 18 -6.65 27.56 -2.78
N LEU A 19 -7.28 28.45 -3.55
CA LEU A 19 -8.27 29.40 -3.02
C LEU A 19 -9.55 28.71 -2.56
N GLN A 20 -10.04 27.69 -3.28
CA GLN A 20 -11.18 26.86 -2.84
C GLN A 20 -10.88 26.13 -1.53
N LYS A 21 -9.65 25.65 -1.31
CA LYS A 21 -9.24 25.07 -0.02
C LYS A 21 -9.23 26.08 1.13
N ASN A 22 -8.89 27.34 0.87
CA ASN A 22 -8.84 28.38 1.91
C ASN A 22 -10.22 28.94 2.28
N VAL A 23 -11.19 28.93 1.37
CA VAL A 23 -12.58 29.38 1.68
C VAL A 23 -13.33 28.37 2.56
N LEU A 24 -12.92 27.10 2.59
CA LEU A 24 -13.51 26.06 3.45
C LEU A 24 -12.94 26.01 4.88
N SER A 25 -12.00 26.90 5.24
CA SER A 25 -11.27 26.85 6.53
C SER A 25 -11.72 27.90 7.56
N VAL A 26 -12.86 28.57 7.37
CA VAL A 26 -13.40 29.50 8.39
C VAL A 26 -14.86 29.18 8.62
N GLY A 27 -15.11 28.27 9.56
CA GLY A 27 -16.45 27.87 10.00
C GLY A 27 -16.37 27.11 11.32
N GLU A 28 -16.70 27.82 12.39
CA GLU A 28 -16.95 27.46 13.78
C GLU A 28 -16.98 25.97 14.19
N ILE A 29 -16.32 25.70 15.32
CA ILE A 29 -16.37 24.45 16.08
C ILE A 29 -17.82 24.22 16.55
N GLN A 30 -18.63 23.58 15.73
CA GLN A 30 -19.83 22.89 16.18
C GLN A 30 -19.49 21.44 16.47
N LYS A 31 -19.74 21.06 17.71
CA LYS A 31 -19.62 19.72 18.27
C LYS A 31 -20.59 18.80 17.53
N SER A 32 -20.18 18.20 16.42
CA SER A 32 -21.03 17.32 15.64
C SER A 32 -21.11 15.93 16.26
N GLU A 33 -22.34 15.45 16.39
CA GLU A 33 -22.74 14.06 16.65
C GLU A 33 -22.00 13.08 15.71
N PRO A 34 -21.87 11.78 16.03
CA PRO A 34 -21.10 10.84 15.23
C PRO A 34 -21.75 10.67 13.84
N MET A 35 -21.25 11.47 12.90
CA MET A 35 -21.62 11.56 11.51
C MET A 35 -21.10 10.31 10.79
N ILE A 36 -21.99 9.58 10.10
CA ILE A 36 -21.72 8.60 9.03
C ILE A 36 -20.77 7.47 9.45
N ASN A 37 -21.19 6.22 9.30
CA ASN A 37 -20.47 5.02 9.74
C ASN A 37 -19.00 4.99 9.22
N VAL A 38 -18.06 5.59 9.95
CA VAL A 38 -16.65 5.71 9.57
C VAL A 38 -15.99 4.34 9.40
N ASP A 39 -16.52 3.33 10.09
CA ASP A 39 -16.09 1.94 9.89
C ASP A 39 -16.43 1.44 8.48
N GLN A 40 -17.59 1.82 7.94
CA GLN A 40 -17.98 1.51 6.56
C GLN A 40 -17.10 2.25 5.54
N GLU A 41 -16.80 3.53 5.79
CA GLU A 41 -15.87 4.31 4.96
C GLU A 41 -14.48 3.65 4.91
N VAL A 42 -13.93 3.30 6.08
CA VAL A 42 -12.65 2.59 6.19
C VAL A 42 -12.70 1.25 5.45
N ARG A 43 -13.77 0.46 5.60
CA ARG A 43 -13.91 -0.84 4.92
C ARG A 43 -14.07 -0.73 3.41
N SER A 44 -14.53 0.42 2.94
CA SER A 44 -14.71 0.70 1.52
C SER A 44 -13.43 1.20 0.85
N LEU A 45 -12.46 1.68 1.63
CA LEU A 45 -11.15 2.13 1.18
C LEU A 45 -10.33 0.97 0.61
N GLU A 46 -9.64 1.23 -0.49
CA GLU A 46 -8.64 0.35 -1.08
C GLU A 46 -7.25 0.96 -0.87
N ILE A 47 -6.31 0.18 -0.34
CA ILE A 47 -4.90 0.57 -0.24
C ILE A 47 -4.06 -0.50 -0.93
N SER A 48 -3.19 -0.05 -1.84
CA SER A 48 -2.31 -0.92 -2.61
C SER A 48 -0.85 -0.59 -2.36
N TYR A 49 -0.02 -1.63 -2.35
CA TYR A 49 1.43 -1.49 -2.37
C TYR A 49 1.89 -1.03 -3.77
N GLU A 50 2.70 0.02 -3.83
CA GLU A 50 3.34 0.47 -5.08
C GLU A 50 4.84 0.16 -5.05
N ASN A 51 5.54 0.61 -4.01
CA ASN A 51 6.96 0.34 -3.75
C ASN A 51 7.29 0.59 -2.27
N ASP A 52 8.54 0.35 -1.87
CA ASP A 52 9.01 0.51 -0.48
C ASP A 52 8.84 1.92 0.12
N SER A 53 8.51 2.93 -0.68
CA SER A 53 8.38 4.32 -0.25
C SER A 53 7.00 4.93 -0.47
N SER A 54 6.08 4.23 -1.15
CA SER A 54 4.74 4.74 -1.43
C SER A 54 3.66 3.67 -1.51
N VAL A 55 2.43 4.10 -1.26
CA VAL A 55 1.21 3.32 -1.44
C VAL A 55 0.25 4.11 -2.31
N SER A 56 -0.72 3.44 -2.94
CA SER A 56 -1.85 4.11 -3.55
C SER A 56 -3.11 3.90 -2.73
N VAL A 57 -3.91 4.95 -2.60
CA VAL A 57 -5.12 4.96 -1.80
C VAL A 57 -6.29 5.34 -2.69
N LYS A 58 -7.33 4.52 -2.69
CA LYS A 58 -8.51 4.69 -3.53
C LYS A 58 -9.77 4.65 -2.68
N LEU A 59 -10.54 5.73 -2.76
CA LEU A 59 -11.89 5.81 -2.22
C LEU A 59 -12.89 5.21 -3.23
N PRO A 60 -14.05 4.72 -2.76
CA PRO A 60 -15.10 4.22 -3.65
C PRO A 60 -15.49 5.24 -4.72
N GLY A 61 -15.48 4.81 -6.00
CA GLY A 61 -15.85 5.66 -7.13
C GLY A 61 -14.85 6.77 -7.47
N LYS A 62 -13.69 6.84 -6.80
CA LYS A 62 -12.62 7.80 -7.10
C LYS A 62 -11.43 7.11 -7.77
N GLN A 63 -10.58 7.91 -8.41
CA GLN A 63 -9.28 7.44 -8.90
C GLN A 63 -8.34 7.15 -7.72
N SER A 64 -7.41 6.22 -7.94
CA SER A 64 -6.35 5.94 -6.97
C SER A 64 -5.36 7.09 -6.93
N VAL A 65 -4.98 7.52 -5.72
CA VAL A 65 -4.04 8.61 -5.50
C VAL A 65 -2.78 8.05 -4.83
N PRO A 66 -1.57 8.29 -5.38
CA PRO A 66 -0.33 7.85 -4.75
C PRO A 66 0.05 8.76 -3.58
N TYR A 67 0.50 8.15 -2.50
CA TYR A 67 1.02 8.84 -1.31
C TYR A 67 2.34 8.21 -0.88
N ASP A 68 3.35 9.04 -0.61
CA ASP A 68 4.59 8.58 -0.01
C ASP A 68 4.48 8.39 1.52
N CYS A 69 5.48 7.77 2.12
CA CYS A 69 5.54 7.56 3.57
C CYS A 69 5.38 8.85 4.40
N ARG A 70 5.80 10.03 3.91
CA ARG A 70 5.70 11.30 4.63
C ARG A 70 4.30 11.87 4.61
N HIS A 71 3.55 11.68 3.52
CA HIS A 71 2.13 12.03 3.47
C HIS A 71 1.35 11.28 4.56
N LEU A 72 1.68 9.99 4.77
CA LEU A 72 1.09 9.16 5.82
C LEU A 72 1.64 9.47 7.22
N GLY A 73 2.51 10.46 7.37
CA GLY A 73 3.03 10.94 8.66
C GLY A 73 4.22 10.16 9.21
N PHE A 74 4.85 9.29 8.41
CA PHE A 74 6.12 8.65 8.75
C PHE A 74 7.30 9.56 8.42
N ARG A 75 8.43 9.38 9.12
CA ARG A 75 9.62 10.21 8.90
C ARG A 75 10.27 9.96 7.53
N ASP A 76 10.41 8.68 7.19
CA ASP A 76 11.06 8.17 5.99
C ASP A 76 10.68 6.70 5.77
N SER A 77 11.02 6.16 4.60
CA SER A 77 10.74 4.77 4.21
C SER A 77 11.53 3.72 5.02
N ARG A 78 12.49 4.13 5.85
CA ARG A 78 13.24 3.23 6.74
C ARG A 78 12.63 3.14 8.14
N ALA A 79 11.58 3.93 8.44
CA ALA A 79 10.88 3.84 9.71
C ALA A 79 10.34 2.42 9.92
N LYS A 80 10.60 1.82 11.09
CA LYS A 80 10.24 0.41 11.36
C LYS A 80 8.74 0.14 11.19
N ALA A 81 7.89 1.06 11.65
CA ALA A 81 6.44 0.93 11.51
C ALA A 81 5.97 1.06 10.05
N TRP A 82 6.66 1.87 9.24
CA TRP A 82 6.40 1.97 7.81
C TRP A 82 6.76 0.67 7.09
N ARG A 83 7.97 0.17 7.31
CA ARG A 83 8.41 -1.11 6.74
C ARG A 83 7.47 -2.24 7.13
N TYR A 84 7.10 -2.31 8.41
CA TYR A 84 6.12 -3.27 8.89
C TYR A 84 4.77 -3.17 8.16
N PHE A 85 4.28 -1.95 7.92
CA PHE A 85 3.05 -1.72 7.17
C PHE A 85 3.18 -2.16 5.70
N ILE A 86 4.28 -1.80 5.05
CA ILE A 86 4.57 -2.18 3.67
C ILE A 86 4.69 -3.69 3.52
N ASP A 87 5.41 -4.36 4.43
CA ASP A 87 5.55 -5.82 4.44
C ASP A 87 4.16 -6.50 4.49
N ILE A 88 3.20 -5.92 5.21
CA ILE A 88 1.81 -6.42 5.25
C ILE A 88 1.11 -6.21 3.90
N LEU A 89 1.24 -5.03 3.29
CA LEU A 89 0.58 -4.71 2.03
C LEU A 89 1.17 -5.48 0.84
N SER A 90 2.47 -5.77 0.86
CA SER A 90 3.14 -6.55 -0.18
C SER A 90 2.88 -8.05 -0.07
N ASN A 91 2.42 -8.52 1.08
CA ASN A 91 2.10 -9.94 1.32
C ASN A 91 0.67 -10.29 0.89
N ASP A 92 0.47 -11.57 0.56
CA ASP A 92 -0.78 -12.08 0.01
C ASP A 92 -1.96 -11.92 0.99
N GLY A 93 -2.85 -10.96 0.70
CA GLY A 93 -4.12 -10.79 1.42
C GLY A 93 -4.11 -9.86 2.64
N GLY A 94 -3.06 -9.05 2.85
CA GLY A 94 -3.08 -7.96 3.84
C GLY A 94 -3.30 -8.39 5.30
N SER A 95 -3.15 -9.69 5.56
CA SER A 95 -3.31 -10.32 6.87
C SER A 95 -1.95 -10.53 7.50
N PHE A 96 -1.89 -10.50 8.83
CA PHE A 96 -0.65 -10.58 9.59
C PHE A 96 -0.89 -11.22 10.95
N ASN A 97 0.16 -11.81 11.54
CA ASN A 97 0.07 -12.52 12.80
C ASN A 97 1.05 -11.91 13.82
N PHE A 98 0.57 -11.62 15.04
CA PHE A 98 1.43 -11.11 16.12
C PHE A 98 2.12 -12.21 16.95
N GLY A 99 1.75 -13.46 16.74
CA GLY A 99 2.04 -14.59 17.59
C GLY A 99 1.09 -14.68 18.79
N PRO A 100 1.31 -15.67 19.68
CA PRO A 100 0.61 -15.73 20.95
C PRO A 100 1.06 -14.57 21.86
N ALA A 101 0.11 -13.99 22.60
CA ALA A 101 0.45 -12.93 23.57
C ALA A 101 1.13 -13.48 24.83
N TYR A 102 0.85 -14.75 25.15
CA TYR A 102 1.35 -15.44 26.32
C TYR A 102 1.76 -16.86 25.98
N GLU A 103 2.84 -17.33 26.61
CA GLU A 103 3.20 -18.73 26.69
C GLU A 103 2.69 -19.30 28.01
N TYR A 104 2.28 -20.57 27.98
CA TYR A 104 1.77 -21.30 29.14
C TYR A 104 2.63 -22.54 29.37
N PRO A 105 3.70 -22.45 30.18
CA PRO A 105 4.49 -23.61 30.55
C PRO A 105 3.58 -24.69 31.15
N GLU A 106 3.71 -25.93 30.66
CA GLU A 106 2.92 -27.08 31.13
C GLU A 106 1.39 -26.92 30.96
N GLY A 107 0.93 -25.95 30.17
CA GLY A 107 -0.50 -25.66 29.97
C GLY A 107 -1.17 -24.91 31.12
N ASP A 108 -0.41 -24.49 32.16
CA ASP A 108 -0.96 -23.77 33.31
C ASP A 108 -1.22 -22.29 32.96
N ARG A 109 -2.50 -21.92 32.93
CA ARG A 109 -2.93 -20.53 32.64
C ARG A 109 -2.53 -19.52 33.72
N LEU A 110 -2.26 -19.98 34.94
CA LEU A 110 -1.82 -19.12 36.05
C LEU A 110 -0.34 -18.74 35.93
N LYS A 111 0.47 -19.55 35.24
CA LYS A 111 1.91 -19.31 35.01
C LYS A 111 2.20 -18.69 33.65
N ARG A 112 1.34 -17.78 33.19
CA ARG A 112 1.50 -17.14 31.88
C ARG A 112 2.77 -16.30 31.80
N ILE A 113 3.54 -16.47 30.73
CA ILE A 113 4.74 -15.68 30.43
C ILE A 113 4.42 -14.79 29.23
N LYS A 114 4.66 -13.48 29.37
CA LYS A 114 4.39 -12.53 28.28
C LYS A 114 5.40 -12.70 27.14
N VAL A 115 4.92 -12.85 25.92
CA VAL A 115 5.77 -13.01 24.73
C VAL A 115 6.25 -11.64 24.26
N LYS A 116 7.56 -11.39 24.32
CA LYS A 116 8.16 -10.10 23.90
C LYS A 116 7.97 -9.82 22.42
N HIS A 117 7.96 -10.86 21.58
CA HIS A 117 7.76 -10.73 20.15
C HIS A 117 6.39 -10.13 19.83
N TYR A 118 5.33 -10.62 20.49
CA TYR A 118 3.98 -10.10 20.36
C TYR A 118 3.91 -8.60 20.64
N ASP A 119 4.48 -8.16 21.76
CA ASP A 119 4.49 -6.74 22.13
C ASP A 119 5.20 -5.87 21.09
N ALA A 120 6.29 -6.37 20.51
CA ALA A 120 7.04 -5.64 19.49
C ALA A 120 6.22 -5.47 18.21
N GLN A 121 5.60 -6.55 17.72
CA GLN A 121 4.74 -6.51 16.54
C GLN A 121 3.51 -5.62 16.76
N TRP A 122 2.86 -5.76 17.93
CA TRP A 122 1.73 -4.93 18.30
C TRP A 122 2.08 -3.44 18.32
N LYS A 123 3.24 -3.05 18.86
CA LYS A 123 3.69 -1.65 18.87
C LYS A 123 3.91 -1.09 17.46
N LEU A 124 4.49 -1.89 16.55
CA LEU A 124 4.68 -1.47 15.16
C LEU A 124 3.35 -1.25 14.44
N CYS A 125 2.41 -2.20 14.61
CA CYS A 125 1.07 -2.09 14.04
C CYS A 125 0.26 -0.93 14.64
N ASP A 126 0.37 -0.71 15.96
CA ASP A 126 -0.32 0.38 16.66
C ASP A 126 0.21 1.75 16.22
N GLU A 127 1.53 1.89 16.04
CA GLU A 127 2.14 3.10 15.49
C GLU A 127 1.69 3.33 14.04
N ALA A 128 1.76 2.31 13.17
CA ALA A 128 1.29 2.43 11.80
C ALA A 128 -0.20 2.82 11.74
N SER A 129 -1.04 2.21 12.58
CA SER A 129 -2.47 2.54 12.68
C SER A 129 -2.70 3.99 13.11
N LYS A 130 -1.97 4.50 14.11
CA LYS A 130 -2.10 5.90 14.56
C LYS A 130 -1.73 6.89 13.46
N ARG A 131 -0.68 6.60 12.70
CA ARG A 131 -0.23 7.42 11.57
C ARG A 131 -1.29 7.46 10.47
N LEU A 132 -1.81 6.29 10.08
CA LEU A 132 -2.89 6.18 9.10
C LEU A 132 -4.18 6.88 9.55
N LEU A 133 -4.59 6.73 10.82
CA LEU A 133 -5.75 7.44 11.35
C LEU A 133 -5.56 8.96 11.25
N SER A 134 -4.41 9.46 11.69
CA SER A 134 -4.10 10.90 11.60
C SER A 134 -4.08 11.38 10.15
N PHE A 135 -3.63 10.53 9.21
CA PHE A 135 -3.67 10.82 7.79
C PHE A 135 -5.11 10.88 7.27
N PHE A 136 -5.97 9.90 7.59
CA PHE A 136 -7.37 9.88 7.15
C PHE A 136 -8.19 11.04 7.73
N GLU A 137 -7.95 11.42 8.99
CA GLU A 137 -8.57 12.60 9.61
C GLU A 137 -8.22 13.88 8.81
N LYS A 138 -6.96 14.04 8.41
CA LYS A 138 -6.49 15.22 7.67
C LYS A 138 -6.90 15.23 6.21
N GLU A 139 -6.77 14.09 5.54
CA GLU A 139 -6.97 13.98 4.09
C GLU A 139 -8.46 13.89 3.73
N PHE A 140 -9.25 13.18 4.56
CA PHE A 140 -10.65 12.89 4.27
C PHE A 140 -11.64 13.58 5.23
N GLY A 141 -11.14 14.26 6.27
CA GLY A 141 -12.01 14.93 7.26
C GLY A 141 -12.79 13.95 8.14
N TRP A 142 -12.36 12.69 8.23
CA TRP A 142 -13.04 11.66 9.01
C TRP A 142 -12.83 11.90 10.52
N VAL A 143 -13.80 11.49 11.33
CA VAL A 143 -13.73 11.57 12.80
C VAL A 143 -13.83 10.16 13.37
N PHE A 144 -12.78 9.72 14.07
CA PHE A 144 -12.74 8.38 14.65
C PHE A 144 -13.15 8.37 16.12
N PRO A 145 -13.88 7.32 16.57
CA PRO A 145 -14.17 7.17 17.98
C PRO A 145 -12.89 6.87 18.77
N LYS A 146 -12.89 7.22 20.07
CA LYS A 146 -11.75 7.00 20.95
C LYS A 146 -11.36 5.52 20.98
N GLY A 147 -10.10 5.22 20.68
CA GLY A 147 -9.56 3.85 20.70
C GLY A 147 -9.89 3.04 19.45
N TYR A 148 -10.40 3.66 18.39
CA TYR A 148 -10.64 3.00 17.11
C TYR A 148 -9.37 2.32 16.58
N LYS A 149 -9.51 1.08 16.13
CA LYS A 149 -8.43 0.26 15.55
C LYS A 149 -8.70 0.09 14.06
N LEU A 150 -7.67 0.30 13.23
CA LEU A 150 -7.72 0.04 11.79
C LEU A 150 -7.60 -1.44 11.43
N TYR A 151 -7.40 -2.30 12.42
CA TYR A 151 -7.28 -3.74 12.24
C TYR A 151 -8.22 -4.48 13.17
N GLU A 152 -8.54 -5.72 12.79
CA GLU A 152 -9.42 -6.61 13.54
C GLU A 152 -8.83 -8.03 13.59
N LYS A 153 -9.34 -8.87 14.50
CA LYS A 153 -8.98 -10.28 14.56
C LYS A 153 -9.64 -11.03 13.40
N VAL A 154 -8.89 -11.93 12.77
CA VAL A 154 -9.45 -12.87 11.79
C VAL A 154 -10.23 -13.95 12.56
N THR A 155 -11.54 -14.03 12.36
CA THR A 155 -12.43 -14.91 13.13
C THR A 155 -12.09 -16.39 13.00
N THR A 156 -11.72 -16.81 11.78
CA THR A 156 -11.36 -18.20 11.43
C THR A 156 -9.84 -18.44 11.47
N GLY A 157 -9.06 -17.44 11.90
CA GLY A 157 -7.60 -17.51 11.92
C GLY A 157 -7.04 -18.12 13.20
N SER A 158 -5.74 -18.37 13.18
CA SER A 158 -4.94 -18.75 14.33
C SER A 158 -4.91 -17.66 15.40
N GLU A 159 -4.44 -18.00 16.60
CA GLU A 159 -4.17 -17.00 17.62
C GLU A 159 -3.14 -15.98 17.10
N GLY A 160 -3.43 -14.70 17.30
CA GLY A 160 -2.60 -13.61 16.79
C GLY A 160 -2.94 -13.12 15.38
N ASP A 161 -3.78 -13.83 14.61
CA ASP A 161 -4.15 -13.40 13.25
C ASP A 161 -4.98 -12.13 13.26
N ARG A 162 -4.56 -11.17 12.45
CA ARG A 162 -5.15 -9.86 12.27
C ARG A 162 -5.21 -9.52 10.78
N LYS A 163 -6.09 -8.60 10.45
CA LYS A 163 -6.16 -7.96 9.14
C LYS A 163 -6.54 -6.50 9.29
N PHE A 164 -6.12 -5.66 8.35
CA PHE A 164 -6.66 -4.32 8.25
C PHE A 164 -8.14 -4.35 7.85
N LYS A 165 -8.90 -3.34 8.27
CA LYS A 165 -10.32 -3.19 7.98
C LYS A 165 -10.57 -2.71 6.54
N PHE A 166 -9.68 -1.86 6.02
CA PHE A 166 -9.69 -1.48 4.61
C PHE A 166 -9.28 -2.65 3.73
N LYS A 167 -9.66 -2.59 2.45
CA LYS A 167 -9.28 -3.59 1.47
C LYS A 167 -7.81 -3.38 1.11
N VAL A 168 -7.00 -4.39 1.39
CA VAL A 168 -5.65 -4.45 0.82
C VAL A 168 -5.80 -5.02 -0.57
N VAL A 169 -5.52 -4.17 -1.56
CA VAL A 169 -5.39 -4.62 -2.94
C VAL A 169 -3.92 -4.94 -3.11
N THR A 170 -3.57 -6.20 -2.92
CA THR A 170 -2.34 -6.68 -3.52
C THR A 170 -2.54 -6.52 -5.02
N PRO A 171 -1.61 -5.89 -5.74
CA PRO A 171 -1.70 -5.94 -7.18
C PRO A 171 -1.70 -7.45 -7.55
N TYR A 172 -2.44 -7.85 -8.58
CA TYR A 172 -2.77 -9.25 -8.99
C TYR A 172 -1.60 -10.27 -9.03
N PHE A 173 -0.39 -9.79 -8.80
CA PHE A 173 0.91 -10.45 -8.72
C PHE A 173 1.07 -11.53 -7.65
N SER A 174 0.30 -11.58 -6.56
CA SER A 174 0.58 -12.58 -5.49
C SER A 174 0.23 -14.03 -5.88
N ASN A 175 -0.76 -14.23 -6.74
CA ASN A 175 -1.17 -15.57 -7.20
C ASN A 175 -0.41 -16.08 -8.43
N ILE A 176 0.27 -15.22 -9.19
CA ILE A 176 1.09 -15.60 -10.36
C ILE A 176 2.49 -16.09 -9.91
N ASN A 177 2.86 -15.88 -8.64
CA ASN A 177 4.23 -15.55 -8.26
C ASN A 177 5.19 -16.70 -7.88
N LYS A 178 4.85 -17.99 -8.05
CA LYS A 178 5.81 -19.06 -7.73
C LYS A 178 6.32 -19.81 -8.95
N GLU A 179 5.43 -20.12 -9.89
CA GLU A 179 5.80 -20.84 -11.11
C GLU A 179 6.46 -19.88 -12.11
N ALA A 180 5.84 -18.73 -12.40
CA ALA A 180 6.43 -17.74 -13.30
C ALA A 180 7.75 -17.13 -12.78
N GLU A 181 7.92 -17.02 -11.46
CA GLU A 181 9.16 -16.52 -10.85
C GLU A 181 10.29 -17.55 -10.97
N ALA A 182 9.97 -18.85 -10.95
CA ALA A 182 10.92 -19.93 -11.23
C ALA A 182 11.32 -19.91 -12.72
N ASP A 183 10.35 -19.76 -13.63
CA ASP A 183 10.60 -19.73 -15.07
C ASP A 183 11.61 -18.64 -15.46
N PHE A 184 11.43 -17.40 -14.98
CA PHE A 184 12.37 -16.32 -15.28
C PHE A 184 13.72 -16.49 -14.59
N SER A 185 13.76 -17.15 -13.42
CA SER A 185 14.99 -17.40 -12.69
C SER A 185 15.91 -18.39 -13.41
N GLU A 186 15.37 -19.26 -14.26
CA GLU A 186 16.12 -20.20 -15.08
C GLU A 186 16.71 -19.59 -16.35
N LEU A 187 16.13 -18.48 -16.84
CA LEU A 187 16.60 -17.80 -18.06
C LEU A 187 17.98 -17.15 -17.87
N ASP A 188 18.80 -17.18 -18.91
CA ASP A 188 20.00 -16.34 -18.99
C ASP A 188 19.63 -14.87 -19.28
N GLU A 189 20.62 -13.96 -19.21
CA GLU A 189 20.38 -12.52 -19.33
C GLU A 189 19.78 -12.14 -20.70
N ILE A 190 20.22 -12.80 -21.77
CA ILE A 190 19.77 -12.51 -23.14
C ILE A 190 18.33 -13.02 -23.34
N ALA A 191 18.06 -14.23 -22.87
CA ALA A 191 16.72 -14.81 -22.93
C ALA A 191 15.71 -14.00 -22.10
N LEU A 192 16.12 -13.53 -20.92
CA LEU A 192 15.29 -12.68 -20.07
C LEU A 192 14.97 -11.33 -20.74
N ILE A 193 15.94 -10.70 -21.41
CA ILE A 193 15.72 -9.47 -22.18
C ILE A 193 14.76 -9.71 -23.34
N SER A 194 14.89 -10.83 -24.05
CA SER A 194 13.98 -11.19 -25.15
C SER A 194 12.54 -11.35 -24.67
N GLU A 195 12.34 -12.00 -23.54
CA GLU A 195 11.02 -12.20 -22.93
C GLU A 195 10.40 -10.87 -22.46
N ILE A 196 11.19 -9.99 -21.85
CA ILE A 196 10.77 -8.62 -21.48
C ILE A 196 10.28 -7.84 -22.69
N ASN A 197 11.02 -7.90 -23.81
CA ASN A 197 10.61 -7.21 -25.04
C ASN A 197 9.31 -7.80 -25.62
N GLY A 198 9.15 -9.13 -25.57
CA GLY A 198 7.93 -9.81 -25.99
C GLY A 198 6.72 -9.33 -25.19
N LEU A 199 6.84 -9.32 -23.85
CA LEU A 199 5.80 -8.87 -22.93
C LEU A 199 5.49 -7.37 -23.08
N ASN A 200 6.50 -6.53 -23.34
CA ASN A 200 6.30 -5.10 -23.55
C ASN A 200 5.53 -4.80 -24.85
N ASN A 201 5.82 -5.55 -25.91
CA ASN A 201 5.08 -5.47 -27.17
C ASN A 201 3.63 -5.94 -27.02
N GLU A 202 3.40 -7.05 -26.31
CA GLU A 202 2.06 -7.56 -26.03
C GLU A 202 1.21 -6.56 -25.24
N PHE A 203 1.81 -5.96 -24.20
CA PHE A 203 1.18 -4.91 -23.40
C PHE A 203 0.83 -3.66 -24.24
N SER A 204 1.72 -3.27 -25.17
CA SER A 204 1.50 -2.13 -26.06
C SER A 204 0.36 -2.36 -27.06
N ILE A 205 0.16 -3.59 -27.51
CA ILE A 205 -0.87 -3.96 -28.49
C ILE A 205 -2.24 -4.15 -27.84
N ASN A 206 -2.30 -4.64 -26.60
CA ASN A 206 -3.57 -4.96 -25.94
C ASN A 206 -3.67 -4.42 -24.50
N PRO A 207 -3.85 -3.10 -24.32
CA PRO A 207 -3.84 -2.46 -23.00
C PRO A 207 -5.02 -2.89 -22.11
N GLU A 208 -6.13 -3.35 -22.71
CA GLU A 208 -7.33 -3.79 -22.00
C GLU A 208 -7.21 -5.21 -21.41
N CYS A 209 -6.20 -5.99 -21.83
CA CYS A 209 -5.84 -7.29 -21.24
C CYS A 209 -4.83 -7.15 -20.07
N GLY A 210 -4.62 -5.92 -19.60
CA GLY A 210 -3.44 -5.45 -18.84
C GLY A 210 -3.18 -6.05 -17.46
N GLY A 211 -3.89 -7.09 -17.04
CA GLY A 211 -3.63 -7.78 -15.78
C GLY A 211 -2.42 -8.71 -15.85
N GLU A 212 -2.34 -9.58 -16.86
CA GLU A 212 -1.39 -10.70 -16.87
C GLU A 212 -0.05 -10.37 -17.53
N ALA A 213 -0.07 -9.78 -18.73
CA ALA A 213 1.14 -9.39 -19.47
C ALA A 213 1.96 -8.31 -18.72
N SER A 214 1.26 -7.31 -18.16
CA SER A 214 1.89 -6.30 -17.29
C SER A 214 2.52 -6.94 -16.06
N SER A 215 1.88 -7.99 -15.53
CA SER A 215 2.37 -8.66 -14.33
C SER A 215 3.63 -9.48 -14.57
N ARG A 216 3.66 -10.25 -15.66
CA ARG A 216 4.84 -11.00 -16.08
C ARG A 216 6.00 -10.07 -16.45
N LEU A 217 5.72 -8.92 -17.06
CA LEU A 217 6.73 -7.92 -17.42
C LEU A 217 7.47 -7.38 -16.19
N VAL A 218 6.74 -6.95 -15.16
CA VAL A 218 7.34 -6.44 -13.91
C VAL A 218 8.12 -7.54 -13.18
N LEU A 219 7.64 -8.79 -13.21
CA LEU A 219 8.33 -9.91 -12.58
C LEU A 219 9.67 -10.22 -13.28
N ALA A 220 9.68 -10.32 -14.60
CA ALA A 220 10.89 -10.52 -15.39
C ALA A 220 11.92 -9.40 -15.14
N ILE A 221 11.45 -8.14 -15.07
CA ILE A 221 12.26 -6.97 -14.73
C ILE A 221 12.90 -7.10 -13.34
N LYS A 222 12.11 -7.48 -12.32
CA LYS A 222 12.62 -7.66 -10.94
C LYS A 222 13.62 -8.82 -10.86
N THR A 223 13.40 -9.90 -11.60
CA THR A 223 14.36 -11.02 -11.70
C THR A 223 15.69 -10.53 -12.24
N GLY A 224 15.69 -9.67 -13.26
CA GLY A 224 16.91 -9.08 -13.81
C GLY A 224 17.66 -8.19 -12.82
N GLN A 225 16.94 -7.35 -12.07
CA GLN A 225 17.53 -6.56 -10.97
C GLN A 225 18.21 -7.45 -9.91
N LYS A 226 17.55 -8.54 -9.52
CA LYS A 226 18.04 -9.46 -8.47
C LYS A 226 19.19 -10.35 -8.94
N LYS A 227 19.11 -10.88 -10.16
CA LYS A 227 20.06 -11.89 -10.70
C LYS A 227 21.26 -11.25 -11.39
N TYR A 228 21.05 -10.17 -12.14
CA TYR A 228 22.07 -9.52 -12.97
C TYR A 228 22.46 -8.13 -12.48
N GLY A 229 21.83 -7.62 -11.42
CA GLY A 229 22.21 -6.34 -10.80
C GLY A 229 21.84 -5.12 -11.66
N TRP A 230 20.81 -5.23 -12.50
CA TRP A 230 20.37 -4.15 -13.37
C TRP A 230 20.00 -2.88 -12.59
N SER A 231 20.47 -1.73 -13.10
CA SER A 231 20.17 -0.42 -12.51
C SER A 231 18.80 0.10 -12.96
N ASP A 232 18.21 1.01 -12.19
CA ASP A 232 16.93 1.65 -12.54
C ASP A 232 16.95 2.37 -13.90
N ASN A 233 18.13 2.84 -14.34
CA ASN A 233 18.30 3.45 -15.65
C ASN A 233 18.24 2.40 -16.77
N HIS A 234 18.81 1.22 -16.53
CA HIS A 234 18.73 0.08 -17.44
C HIS A 234 17.29 -0.42 -17.57
N MET A 235 16.56 -0.49 -16.45
CA MET A 235 15.14 -0.86 -16.47
C MET A 235 14.30 0.14 -17.26
N ARG A 236 14.51 1.45 -17.04
CA ARG A 236 13.77 2.49 -17.75
C ARG A 236 13.98 2.40 -19.26
N ALA A 237 15.20 2.16 -19.71
CA ALA A 237 15.50 2.01 -21.13
C ALA A 237 14.74 0.83 -21.78
N MET A 238 14.49 -0.26 -21.05
CA MET A 238 13.74 -1.43 -21.55
C MET A 238 12.24 -1.20 -21.67
N VAL A 239 11.66 -0.33 -20.82
CA VAL A 239 10.21 -0.07 -20.79
C VAL A 239 9.83 1.08 -21.74
N THR A 240 10.75 2.01 -22.00
CA THR A 240 10.51 3.19 -22.86
C THR A 240 11.03 3.06 -24.30
N GLY A 241 11.63 1.92 -24.63
CA GLY A 241 12.20 1.62 -25.95
C GLY A 241 11.16 1.26 -26.98
#